data_AF-A0A6B9YT87-F1
#
_entry.id   AF-A0A6B9YT87-F1
#
_cell.length_a   1.000
_cell.length_b   1.000
_cell.length_c   1.000
_cell.angle_alpha   90.00
_cell.angle_beta   90.00
_cell.angle_gamma   90.00
#
_symmetry.space_group_name_H-M   'P 1'
#
loop_
_entity.id
_entity.type
_entity.pdbx_description
1 polymer ?
#
loop_
_entity_poly.entity_id
_entity_poly.type
_entity_poly.pdbx_seq_one_letter_code
_entity_poly.pdbx_strand_id
1 'polypeptide(L)'
;MKIQRYVLVVAALLVAFFLAWILWPSGSKKNQPAPQAGSGTPKTPAKARANAPETTVYAHNLDLRKGPQFRIYVRWLRGRMLPTRTGVVPSLDDESSFIFQIDRGLIHANLGDIANYLNSAMAARSPLKEMKLTGDGQQIRLSGIMHKLLIPLPVEVLGTIAPAPGGRIHVSISKINVLKMPVRGLLKGLKVEVDDIVGKEPVDGVEVRDNDIYLNTTVLLPPPHIRGQISAIELHAPDVVVTYGSTSPEDDQQLARWHNFLRLRGGSVRLGKLTMDDADLTLVDASGDRWFDLDLANYNDQLVRGFSRMTPDRGLEMFMPGVGRALPPGSISLDTLRDKTKPLPNPAGVR
;
A
#
# COMPACT_ATOMS: atom_id res chain seq x y z
N MET A 1 -27.32 -37.99 -32.76
CA MET A 1 -27.44 -38.79 -31.51
C MET A 1 -26.10 -39.41 -31.03
N LYS A 2 -24.95 -38.72 -31.18
CA LYS A 2 -23.62 -39.20 -30.73
C LYS A 2 -22.91 -38.29 -29.71
N ILE A 3 -23.44 -37.09 -29.44
CA ILE A 3 -22.81 -36.11 -28.54
C ILE A 3 -23.17 -36.37 -27.06
N GLN A 4 -24.33 -36.96 -26.76
CA GLN A 4 -24.74 -37.30 -25.39
C GLN A 4 -23.93 -38.44 -24.75
N ARG A 5 -23.24 -39.29 -25.54
CA ARG A 5 -22.41 -40.37 -24.99
C ARG A 5 -21.05 -39.89 -24.49
N TYR A 6 -20.52 -38.78 -24.99
CA TYR A 6 -19.24 -38.23 -24.51
C TYR A 6 -19.37 -37.42 -23.22
N VAL A 7 -20.50 -36.74 -23.02
CA VAL A 7 -20.76 -35.94 -21.81
C VAL A 7 -20.91 -36.83 -20.57
N LEU A 8 -21.53 -38.02 -20.72
CA LEU A 8 -21.67 -38.99 -19.62
C LEU A 8 -20.36 -39.68 -19.24
N VAL A 9 -19.45 -39.91 -20.21
CA VAL A 9 -18.14 -40.53 -19.94
C VAL A 9 -17.19 -39.55 -19.23
N VAL A 10 -17.22 -38.26 -19.58
CA VAL A 10 -16.39 -37.23 -18.91
C VAL A 10 -16.91 -36.94 -17.50
N ALA A 11 -18.24 -36.92 -17.29
CA ALA A 11 -18.81 -36.77 -15.96
C ALA A 11 -18.49 -37.95 -15.03
N ALA A 12 -18.52 -39.20 -15.54
CA ALA A 12 -18.17 -40.38 -14.76
C ALA A 12 -16.68 -40.41 -14.36
N LEU A 13 -15.78 -39.94 -15.24
CA LEU A 13 -14.34 -39.86 -14.94
C LEU A 13 -14.00 -38.77 -13.92
N LEU A 14 -14.71 -37.64 -13.92
CA LEU A 14 -14.51 -36.58 -12.93
C LEU A 14 -15.02 -36.99 -11.53
N VAL A 15 -16.12 -37.74 -11.45
CA VAL A 15 -16.63 -38.29 -10.18
C VAL A 15 -15.72 -39.38 -9.62
N ALA A 16 -15.15 -40.24 -10.48
CA ALA A 16 -14.16 -41.24 -10.06
C ALA A 16 -12.86 -40.61 -9.55
N PHE A 17 -12.41 -39.50 -10.17
CA PHE A 17 -11.22 -38.76 -9.72
C PHE A 17 -11.44 -38.04 -8.38
N PHE A 18 -12.65 -37.51 -8.15
CA PHE A 18 -13.01 -36.86 -6.88
C PHE A 18 -13.14 -37.87 -5.73
N LEU A 19 -13.65 -39.08 -5.98
CA LEU A 19 -13.76 -40.15 -4.98
C LEU A 19 -12.39 -40.78 -4.64
N ALA A 20 -11.46 -40.87 -5.60
CA ALA A 20 -10.10 -41.35 -5.35
C ALA A 20 -9.26 -40.36 -4.50
N TRP A 21 -9.55 -39.06 -4.57
CA TRP A 21 -8.86 -38.05 -3.75
C TRP A 21 -9.35 -38.04 -2.31
N ILE A 22 -10.66 -38.27 -2.07
CA ILE A 22 -11.26 -38.27 -0.73
C ILE A 22 -10.93 -39.56 0.04
N LEU A 23 -10.63 -40.66 -0.66
CA LEU A 23 -10.29 -41.95 -0.05
C LEU A 23 -8.77 -42.21 0.06
N TRP A 24 -7.91 -41.24 -0.25
CA TRP A 24 -6.47 -41.40 -0.03
C TRP A 24 -6.15 -41.20 1.46
N PRO A 25 -5.71 -42.24 2.19
CA PRO A 25 -5.39 -42.12 3.60
C PRO A 25 -4.21 -41.16 3.77
N SER A 26 -4.45 -40.13 4.58
CA SER A 26 -3.45 -39.20 5.06
C SER A 26 -2.37 -40.01 5.77
N GLY A 27 -1.19 -40.07 5.18
CA GLY A 27 -0.04 -40.78 5.73
C GLY A 27 0.25 -40.29 7.14
N SER A 28 -0.14 -41.09 8.12
CA SER A 28 0.16 -40.90 9.52
C SER A 28 1.67 -41.08 9.68
N LYS A 29 2.39 -40.00 10.00
CA LYS A 29 3.79 -40.12 10.44
C LYS A 29 3.80 -40.98 11.71
N LYS A 30 4.39 -42.17 11.61
CA LYS A 30 4.61 -43.09 12.72
C LYS A 30 5.35 -42.38 13.85
N ASN A 31 4.74 -42.38 15.03
CA ASN A 31 5.40 -42.13 16.31
C ASN A 31 6.58 -43.09 16.47
N GLN A 32 7.78 -42.54 16.62
CA GLN A 32 8.95 -43.26 17.12
C GLN A 32 9.17 -42.81 18.57
N PRO A 33 9.33 -43.72 19.55
CA PRO A 33 9.50 -43.32 20.95
C PRO A 33 10.84 -42.62 21.16
N ALA A 34 10.82 -41.49 21.86
CA ALA A 34 12.03 -40.82 22.34
C ALA A 34 12.65 -41.61 23.51
N PRO A 35 13.98 -41.67 23.63
CA PRO A 35 14.65 -42.06 24.88
C PRO A 35 14.43 -40.96 25.93
N GLN A 36 13.91 -41.34 27.10
CA GLN A 36 13.91 -40.48 28.28
C GLN A 36 15.29 -40.51 28.94
N ALA A 37 15.86 -39.34 29.23
CA ALA A 37 16.26 -38.90 30.57
C ALA A 37 17.17 -37.67 30.48
N GLY A 38 16.73 -36.59 31.10
CA GLY A 38 17.46 -35.34 31.24
C GLY A 38 16.58 -34.34 31.96
N SER A 39 16.52 -34.47 33.28
CA SER A 39 15.77 -33.61 34.19
C SER A 39 16.28 -32.17 34.14
N GLY A 40 15.65 -31.36 33.28
CA GLY A 40 15.71 -29.91 33.32
C GLY A 40 14.35 -29.38 33.76
N THR A 41 14.33 -28.64 34.87
CA THR A 41 13.17 -27.89 35.41
C THR A 41 12.24 -27.34 34.32
N PRO A 42 10.91 -27.51 34.44
CA PRO A 42 9.97 -27.00 33.45
C PRO A 42 10.04 -25.47 33.44
N LYS A 43 10.65 -24.90 32.39
CA LYS A 43 10.43 -23.50 32.03
C LYS A 43 8.97 -23.41 31.60
N THR A 44 8.15 -22.87 32.49
CA THR A 44 6.81 -22.36 32.21
C THR A 44 6.79 -21.75 30.81
N PRO A 45 5.85 -22.11 29.92
CA PRO A 45 5.69 -21.41 28.66
C PRO A 45 5.49 -19.94 29.02
N ALA A 46 6.42 -19.09 28.58
CA ALA A 46 6.29 -17.66 28.74
C ALA A 46 4.88 -17.30 28.24
N LYS A 47 4.07 -16.79 29.17
CA LYS A 47 2.80 -16.11 28.91
C LYS A 47 2.89 -15.46 27.53
N ALA A 48 1.93 -15.77 26.65
CA ALA A 48 1.72 -15.07 25.39
C ALA A 48 2.12 -13.61 25.58
N ARG A 49 3.04 -13.13 24.73
CA ARG A 49 3.65 -11.79 24.74
C ARG A 49 2.53 -10.75 24.58
N ALA A 50 1.79 -10.53 25.66
CA ALA A 50 0.74 -9.55 25.76
C ALA A 50 1.45 -8.20 25.79
N ASN A 51 1.27 -7.45 24.71
CA ASN A 51 1.82 -6.11 24.47
C ASN A 51 3.34 -6.10 24.23
N ALA A 52 3.79 -6.70 23.12
CA ALA A 52 5.01 -6.20 22.51
C ALA A 52 4.79 -4.70 22.19
N PRO A 53 5.73 -3.79 22.53
CA PRO A 53 5.57 -2.38 22.24
C PRO A 53 5.35 -2.17 20.73
N GLU A 54 4.42 -1.29 20.38
CA GLU A 54 4.17 -0.94 18.98
C GLU A 54 5.31 -0.07 18.45
N THR A 55 5.69 -0.24 17.20
CA THR A 55 6.73 0.59 16.58
C THR A 55 6.14 1.94 16.23
N THR A 56 6.68 3.00 16.82
CA THR A 56 6.30 4.38 16.49
C THR A 56 6.91 4.76 15.14
N VAL A 57 6.13 5.49 14.33
CA VAL A 57 6.51 5.93 12.99
C VAL A 57 6.49 7.45 12.93
N TYR A 58 7.56 8.01 12.37
CA TYR A 58 7.62 9.40 11.94
C TYR A 58 8.07 9.41 10.48
N ALA A 59 7.37 10.13 9.61
CA ALA A 59 7.84 10.34 8.24
C ALA A 59 7.71 11.82 7.87
N HIS A 60 8.61 12.27 7.01
CA HIS A 60 8.63 13.64 6.49
C HIS A 60 9.03 13.63 5.01
N ASN A 61 8.25 14.33 4.19
CA ASN A 61 8.40 14.44 2.73
C ASN A 61 8.72 13.10 2.05
N LEU A 62 7.85 12.11 2.22
CA LEU A 62 8.00 10.78 1.63
C LEU A 62 7.08 10.64 0.42
N ASP A 63 7.63 10.38 -0.77
CA ASP A 63 6.90 9.78 -1.89
C ASP A 63 6.88 8.27 -1.64
N LEU A 64 5.78 7.78 -1.08
CA LEU A 64 5.61 6.39 -0.74
C LEU A 64 4.95 5.67 -1.91
N ARG A 65 5.68 4.74 -2.51
CA ARG A 65 5.25 4.02 -3.72
C ARG A 65 5.07 2.54 -3.46
N LYS A 66 4.14 1.96 -4.22
CA LYS A 66 4.01 0.52 -4.42
C LYS A 66 4.06 0.22 -5.90
N GLY A 67 5.26 -0.01 -6.40
CA GLY A 67 5.49 -0.18 -7.84
C GLY A 67 5.06 1.06 -8.65
N PRO A 68 4.79 0.91 -9.96
CA PRO A 68 4.61 2.07 -10.85
C PRO A 68 3.24 2.75 -10.76
N GLN A 69 2.22 2.08 -10.21
CA GLN A 69 0.81 2.44 -10.37
C GLN A 69 0.18 3.11 -9.15
N PHE A 70 0.80 2.97 -7.98
CA PHE A 70 0.26 3.54 -6.74
C PHE A 70 1.36 4.32 -6.02
N ARG A 71 1.06 5.59 -5.73
CA ARG A 71 1.89 6.45 -4.91
C ARG A 71 1.06 7.45 -4.13
N ILE A 72 1.59 7.86 -3.00
CA ILE A 72 1.06 8.95 -2.19
C ILE A 72 2.23 9.78 -1.64
N TYR A 73 1.93 11.03 -1.31
CA TYR A 73 2.93 11.98 -0.86
C TYR A 73 2.68 12.31 0.60
N VAL A 74 3.41 11.65 1.50
CA VAL A 74 3.34 11.94 2.93
C VAL A 74 4.16 13.19 3.20
N ARG A 75 3.48 14.33 3.33
CA ARG A 75 4.14 15.58 3.72
C ARG A 75 4.78 15.42 5.09
N TRP A 76 3.99 14.88 6.03
CA TRP A 76 4.50 14.36 7.29
C TRP A 76 3.46 13.46 7.96
N LEU A 77 3.92 12.54 8.80
CA LEU A 77 3.03 11.80 9.70
C LEU A 77 3.72 11.45 11.00
N ARG A 78 2.89 11.29 12.04
CA ARG A 78 3.22 10.59 13.27
C ARG A 78 2.17 9.50 13.49
N GLY A 79 2.63 8.31 13.81
CA GLY A 79 1.73 7.19 14.05
C GLY A 79 2.48 5.97 14.56
N ARG A 80 1.89 4.81 14.27
CA ARG A 80 2.37 3.51 14.71
C ARG A 80 2.29 2.51 13.57
N MET A 81 3.25 1.60 13.53
CA MET A 81 3.27 0.46 12.63
C MET A 81 2.71 -0.74 13.38
N LEU A 82 1.56 -1.23 12.93
CA LEU A 82 0.84 -2.33 13.56
C LEU A 82 0.97 -3.59 12.71
N PRO A 83 1.20 -4.77 13.30
CA PRO A 83 1.21 -6.01 12.55
C PRO A 83 -0.19 -6.34 12.03
N THR A 84 -0.30 -6.86 10.80
CA THR A 84 -1.57 -7.39 10.25
C THR A 84 -1.88 -8.80 10.72
N ARG A 85 -0.87 -9.53 11.19
CA ARG A 85 -0.95 -10.94 11.58
C ARG A 85 -0.33 -11.14 12.96
N THR A 86 -1.05 -11.81 13.84
CA THR A 86 -0.57 -12.14 15.19
C THR A 86 0.71 -12.98 15.11
N GLY A 87 1.72 -12.61 15.89
CA GLY A 87 3.00 -13.33 15.95
C GLY A 87 3.95 -13.09 14.78
N VAL A 88 3.56 -12.28 13.78
CA VAL A 88 4.43 -11.88 12.67
C VAL A 88 5.01 -10.51 12.97
N VAL A 89 6.35 -10.42 13.00
CA VAL A 89 7.05 -9.12 13.10
C VAL A 89 6.84 -8.34 11.80
N PRO A 90 6.35 -7.08 11.88
CA PRO A 90 6.30 -6.16 10.75
C PRO A 90 7.62 -6.12 9.97
N SER A 91 7.55 -6.24 8.65
CA SER A 91 8.71 -6.31 7.77
C SER A 91 8.59 -5.24 6.69
N LEU A 92 9.62 -4.42 6.50
CA LEU A 92 9.67 -3.53 5.35
C LEU A 92 9.81 -4.29 4.02
N ASP A 93 10.26 -5.56 4.07
CA ASP A 93 10.26 -6.51 2.95
C ASP A 93 8.89 -7.08 2.57
N ASP A 94 7.86 -6.88 3.39
CA ASP A 94 6.51 -7.39 3.17
C ASP A 94 5.51 -6.32 3.62
N GLU A 95 5.07 -5.45 2.70
CA GLU A 95 4.18 -4.36 3.06
C GLU A 95 2.78 -4.83 3.50
N SER A 96 2.44 -6.09 3.23
CA SER A 96 1.20 -6.71 3.73
C SER A 96 1.32 -7.14 5.19
N SER A 97 2.51 -7.16 5.77
CA SER A 97 2.76 -7.55 7.15
C SER A 97 2.39 -6.48 8.17
N PHE A 98 2.11 -5.25 7.72
CA PHE A 98 1.81 -4.13 8.61
C PHE A 98 0.81 -3.11 8.04
N ILE A 99 0.28 -2.28 8.95
CA ILE A 99 -0.54 -1.10 8.65
C ILE A 99 0.10 0.09 9.35
N PHE A 100 0.13 1.24 8.70
CA PHE A 100 0.41 2.51 9.35
C PHE A 100 -0.86 3.07 9.97
N GLN A 101 -0.96 2.98 11.29
CA GLN A 101 -1.97 3.66 12.09
C GLN A 101 -1.52 5.09 12.35
N ILE A 102 -2.07 6.05 11.61
CA ILE A 102 -1.75 7.47 11.71
C ILE A 102 -2.52 8.05 12.89
N ASP A 103 -1.79 8.70 13.79
CA ASP A 103 -2.37 9.47 14.88
C ASP A 103 -2.62 10.91 14.41
N ARG A 104 -1.68 11.49 13.65
CA ARG A 104 -1.80 12.80 12.99
C ARG A 104 -0.83 12.96 11.82
N GLY A 105 -1.20 13.74 10.83
CA GLY A 105 -0.35 14.02 9.67
C GLY A 105 -1.09 14.56 8.46
N LEU A 106 -0.32 14.89 7.43
CA LEU A 106 -0.80 15.39 6.14
C LEU A 106 -0.31 14.50 5.02
N ILE A 107 -1.25 14.00 4.22
CA ILE A 107 -0.97 13.20 3.02
C ILE A 107 -1.59 13.90 1.82
N HIS A 108 -0.80 14.08 0.77
CA HIS A 108 -1.26 14.56 -0.52
C HIS A 108 -1.47 13.36 -1.44
N ALA A 109 -2.61 13.34 -2.13
CA ALA A 109 -2.92 12.38 -3.17
C ALA A 109 -3.15 13.15 -4.47
N ASN A 110 -2.23 13.00 -5.42
CA ASN A 110 -2.31 13.70 -6.70
C ASN A 110 -3.48 13.15 -7.55
N LEU A 111 -4.30 14.04 -8.13
CA LEU A 111 -5.45 13.62 -8.94
C LEU A 111 -5.04 12.80 -10.17
N GLY A 112 -3.88 13.10 -10.76
CA GLY A 112 -3.33 12.33 -11.88
C GLY A 112 -2.94 10.92 -11.46
N ASP A 113 -2.29 10.77 -10.30
CA ASP A 113 -1.92 9.44 -9.77
C ASP A 113 -3.15 8.63 -9.34
N ILE A 114 -4.17 9.28 -8.76
CA ILE A 114 -5.46 8.63 -8.48
C ILE A 114 -6.07 8.12 -9.79
N ALA A 115 -6.11 8.95 -10.84
CA ALA A 115 -6.62 8.54 -12.16
C ALA A 115 -5.80 7.38 -12.75
N ASN A 116 -4.48 7.38 -12.61
CA ASN A 116 -3.60 6.30 -13.05
C ASN A 116 -3.91 4.99 -12.30
N TYR A 117 -4.07 5.05 -10.98
CA TYR A 117 -4.47 3.90 -10.16
C TYR A 117 -5.83 3.36 -10.58
N LEU A 118 -6.83 4.23 -10.76
CA LEU A 118 -8.16 3.82 -11.20
C LEU A 118 -8.11 3.15 -12.58
N ASN A 119 -7.38 3.71 -13.54
CA ASN A 119 -7.28 3.13 -14.88
C ASN A 119 -6.50 1.82 -14.94
N SER A 120 -5.60 1.56 -13.99
CA SER A 120 -4.79 0.34 -13.97
C SER A 120 -5.43 -0.76 -13.12
N ALA A 121 -5.71 -0.49 -11.84
CA ALA A 121 -6.20 -1.47 -10.89
C ALA A 121 -7.73 -1.65 -10.94
N MET A 122 -8.47 -0.56 -11.19
CA MET A 122 -9.93 -0.57 -11.10
C MET A 122 -10.64 -0.68 -12.43
N ALA A 123 -10.00 -0.31 -13.55
CA ALA A 123 -10.64 -0.28 -14.85
C ALA A 123 -11.27 -1.63 -15.18
N ALA A 124 -10.59 -2.76 -14.98
CA ALA A 124 -11.15 -4.08 -15.29
C ALA A 124 -12.48 -4.40 -14.56
N ARG A 125 -12.71 -3.75 -13.41
CA ARG A 125 -13.88 -3.95 -12.53
C ARG A 125 -14.94 -2.86 -12.69
N SER A 126 -14.63 -1.79 -13.41
CA SER A 126 -15.53 -0.67 -13.66
C SER A 126 -15.96 -0.62 -15.13
N PRO A 127 -17.23 -0.30 -15.41
CA PRO A 127 -17.71 0.01 -16.76
C PRO A 127 -17.13 1.32 -17.31
N LEU A 128 -16.51 2.17 -16.47
CA LEU A 128 -15.86 3.41 -16.84
C LEU A 128 -14.37 3.19 -17.15
N LYS A 129 -13.91 3.72 -18.28
CA LYS A 129 -12.51 3.66 -18.75
C LYS A 129 -11.98 5.05 -19.06
N GLU A 130 -10.67 5.16 -19.30
CA GLU A 130 -10.00 6.41 -19.66
C GLU A 130 -10.29 7.54 -18.67
N MET A 131 -10.30 7.16 -17.39
CA MET A 131 -10.68 8.04 -16.30
C MET A 131 -9.69 9.19 -16.16
N LYS A 132 -10.20 10.41 -16.01
CA LYS A 132 -9.42 11.61 -15.68
C LYS A 132 -10.08 12.33 -14.52
N LEU A 133 -9.27 12.73 -13.56
CA LEU A 133 -9.72 13.55 -12.43
C LEU A 133 -9.15 14.95 -12.56
N THR A 134 -10.01 15.94 -12.32
CA THR A 134 -9.64 17.36 -12.21
C THR A 134 -10.36 17.98 -11.03
N GLY A 135 -9.83 19.07 -10.49
CA GLY A 135 -10.45 19.82 -9.39
C GLY A 135 -10.68 21.27 -9.74
N ASP A 136 -11.77 21.83 -9.25
CA ASP A 136 -12.09 23.26 -9.30
C ASP A 136 -12.77 23.66 -7.97
N GLY A 137 -12.11 24.52 -7.19
CA GLY A 137 -12.50 24.75 -5.79
C GLY A 137 -12.53 23.45 -5.00
N GLN A 138 -13.65 23.16 -4.32
CA GLN A 138 -13.87 21.89 -3.60
C GLN A 138 -14.57 20.81 -4.49
N GLN A 139 -14.92 21.15 -5.73
CA GLN A 139 -15.59 20.23 -6.63
C GLN A 139 -14.57 19.38 -7.39
N ILE A 140 -14.72 18.07 -7.28
CA ILE A 140 -14.02 17.11 -8.13
C ILE A 140 -14.83 16.83 -9.38
N ARG A 141 -14.14 16.68 -10.51
CA ARG A 141 -14.69 16.24 -11.78
C ARG A 141 -13.97 14.98 -12.22
N LEU A 142 -14.71 13.88 -12.32
CA LEU A 142 -14.29 12.64 -12.96
C LEU A 142 -14.88 12.60 -14.37
N SER A 143 -14.05 12.36 -15.38
CA SER A 143 -14.49 12.12 -16.76
C SER A 143 -13.96 10.79 -17.27
N GLY A 144 -14.66 10.16 -18.19
CA GLY A 144 -14.22 8.92 -18.82
C GLY A 144 -15.21 8.40 -19.87
N ILE A 145 -14.92 7.23 -20.43
CA ILE A 145 -15.76 6.54 -21.41
C ILE A 145 -16.42 5.32 -20.76
N MET A 146 -17.74 5.37 -20.60
CA MET A 146 -18.54 4.27 -20.09
C MET A 146 -19.05 3.43 -21.26
N HIS A 147 -18.84 2.12 -21.23
CA HIS A 147 -19.33 1.23 -22.28
C HIS A 147 -20.63 0.55 -21.84
N LYS A 148 -21.76 0.94 -22.44
CA LYS A 148 -23.07 0.32 -22.18
C LYS A 148 -23.61 -0.25 -23.49
N LEU A 149 -23.91 -1.56 -23.51
CA LEU A 149 -24.50 -2.25 -24.66
C LEU A 149 -23.80 -1.93 -26.00
N LEU A 150 -22.45 -2.05 -26.01
CA LEU A 150 -21.55 -1.78 -27.16
C LEU A 150 -21.37 -0.31 -27.57
N ILE A 151 -22.02 0.64 -26.90
CA ILE A 151 -21.89 2.06 -27.24
C ILE A 151 -20.91 2.73 -26.25
N PRO A 152 -19.85 3.40 -26.73
CA PRO A 152 -19.01 4.23 -25.88
C PRO A 152 -19.75 5.55 -25.54
N LEU A 153 -19.94 5.79 -24.26
CA LEU A 153 -20.64 6.95 -23.72
C LEU A 153 -19.63 7.81 -22.95
N PRO A 154 -19.25 9.00 -23.46
CA PRO A 154 -18.44 9.92 -22.69
C PRO A 154 -19.27 10.45 -21.52
N VAL A 155 -18.82 10.18 -20.30
CA VAL A 155 -19.50 10.59 -19.07
C VAL A 155 -18.63 11.54 -18.26
N GLU A 156 -19.29 12.46 -17.57
CA GLU A 156 -18.69 13.37 -16.61
C GLU A 156 -19.48 13.30 -15.30
N VAL A 157 -18.78 13.19 -14.19
CA VAL A 157 -19.32 13.11 -12.85
C VAL A 157 -18.74 14.25 -12.04
N LEU A 158 -19.60 15.04 -11.41
CA LEU A 158 -19.23 16.14 -10.52
C LEU A 158 -19.62 15.78 -9.10
N GLY A 159 -18.70 15.98 -8.15
CA GLY A 159 -18.96 15.71 -6.74
C GLY A 159 -18.06 16.49 -5.81
N THR A 160 -18.26 16.30 -4.52
CA THR A 160 -17.38 16.80 -3.46
C THR A 160 -16.85 15.62 -2.64
N ILE A 161 -15.72 15.82 -1.99
CA ILE A 161 -15.11 14.82 -1.09
C ILE A 161 -15.10 15.37 0.33
N ALA A 162 -15.50 14.55 1.28
CA ALA A 162 -15.49 14.87 2.70
C ALA A 162 -15.07 13.65 3.56
N PRO A 163 -14.54 13.87 4.78
CA PRO A 163 -14.33 12.80 5.74
C PRO A 163 -15.64 12.09 6.12
N ALA A 164 -15.56 10.79 6.39
CA ALA A 164 -16.66 9.98 6.91
C ALA A 164 -16.22 9.13 8.10
N PRO A 165 -17.16 8.68 8.96
CA PRO A 165 -16.84 7.88 10.14
C PRO A 165 -16.04 6.62 9.82
N GLY A 166 -15.11 6.28 10.73
CA GLY A 166 -14.26 5.10 10.63
C GLY A 166 -13.03 5.28 9.74
N GLY A 167 -12.60 6.51 9.48
CA GLY A 167 -11.49 6.81 8.57
C GLY A 167 -11.86 6.60 7.09
N ARG A 168 -13.16 6.67 6.78
CA ARG A 168 -13.67 6.54 5.41
C ARG A 168 -13.71 7.89 4.72
N ILE A 169 -13.81 7.85 3.41
CA ILE A 169 -14.02 9.03 2.56
C ILE A 169 -15.45 8.96 2.02
N HIS A 170 -16.19 10.05 2.11
CA HIS A 170 -17.50 10.22 1.48
C HIS A 170 -17.35 11.08 0.24
N VAL A 171 -17.80 10.56 -0.89
CA VAL A 171 -17.90 11.27 -2.16
C VAL A 171 -19.37 11.54 -2.42
N SER A 172 -19.78 12.80 -2.34
CA SER A 172 -21.16 13.18 -2.65
C SER A 172 -21.28 13.57 -4.11
N ILE A 173 -22.07 12.80 -4.87
CA ILE A 173 -22.23 13.05 -6.30
C ILE A 173 -23.34 14.09 -6.49
N SER A 174 -22.96 15.23 -7.07
CA SER A 174 -23.88 16.34 -7.33
C SER A 174 -24.48 16.27 -8.73
N LYS A 175 -23.76 15.69 -9.70
CA LYS A 175 -24.20 15.63 -11.08
C LYS A 175 -23.52 14.51 -11.86
N ILE A 176 -24.28 13.88 -12.75
CA ILE A 176 -23.77 12.98 -13.78
C ILE A 176 -24.26 13.49 -15.14
N ASN A 177 -23.34 13.69 -16.07
CA ASN A 177 -23.60 14.15 -17.43
C ASN A 177 -23.14 13.09 -18.43
N VAL A 178 -23.94 12.84 -19.47
CA VAL A 178 -23.50 12.13 -20.67
C VAL A 178 -23.22 13.17 -21.75
N LEU A 179 -21.96 13.30 -22.16
CA LEU A 179 -21.53 14.37 -23.06
C LEU A 179 -21.88 14.04 -24.52
N LYS A 180 -22.56 15.00 -25.18
CA LYS A 180 -22.80 15.13 -26.63
C LYS A 180 -22.74 13.83 -27.44
N MET A 181 -23.79 13.01 -27.38
CA MET A 181 -23.98 11.97 -28.40
C MET A 181 -24.81 12.49 -29.58
N PRO A 182 -24.38 12.31 -30.84
CA PRO A 182 -25.15 12.63 -32.03
C PRO A 182 -26.21 11.55 -32.34
N VAL A 183 -26.91 11.01 -31.34
CA VAL A 183 -28.00 10.05 -31.57
C VAL A 183 -29.35 10.76 -31.60
N ARG A 184 -29.86 11.00 -32.81
CA ARG A 184 -31.24 11.45 -33.03
C ARG A 184 -32.19 10.46 -32.33
N GLY A 185 -32.89 10.92 -31.29
CA GLY A 185 -34.04 10.22 -30.71
C GLY A 185 -33.82 9.34 -29.47
N LEU A 186 -32.59 9.06 -29.02
CA LEU A 186 -32.33 8.11 -27.91
C LEU A 186 -31.99 8.78 -26.56
N LEU A 187 -31.75 10.09 -26.52
CA LEU A 187 -31.27 10.77 -25.31
C LEU A 187 -32.36 11.02 -24.24
N LYS A 188 -33.65 10.93 -24.57
CA LYS A 188 -34.75 11.28 -23.65
C LYS A 188 -35.01 10.25 -22.53
N GLY A 189 -34.18 9.21 -22.39
CA GLY A 189 -34.36 8.18 -21.36
C GLY A 189 -33.09 7.53 -20.83
N LEU A 190 -31.90 8.03 -21.18
CA LEU A 190 -30.64 7.44 -20.72
C LEU A 190 -30.26 8.04 -19.36
N LYS A 191 -30.96 7.64 -18.30
CA LYS A 191 -30.51 7.92 -16.93
C LYS A 191 -29.26 7.09 -16.66
N VAL A 192 -28.18 7.75 -16.27
CA VAL A 192 -26.96 7.11 -15.78
C VAL A 192 -26.94 7.33 -14.28
N GLU A 193 -26.91 6.23 -13.55
CA GLU A 193 -26.86 6.22 -12.09
C GLU A 193 -25.42 5.92 -11.62
N VAL A 194 -25.13 6.11 -10.34
CA VAL A 194 -23.80 5.84 -9.77
C VAL A 194 -23.40 4.37 -9.97
N ASP A 195 -24.34 3.44 -9.82
CA ASP A 195 -24.12 2.00 -10.02
C ASP A 195 -23.74 1.66 -11.48
N ASP A 196 -24.24 2.42 -12.46
CA ASP A 196 -23.85 2.25 -13.86
C ASP A 196 -22.38 2.65 -14.10
N ILE A 197 -21.77 3.43 -13.20
CA ILE A 197 -20.39 3.94 -13.30
C ILE A 197 -19.43 3.11 -12.46
N VAL A 198 -19.80 2.79 -11.22
CA VAL A 198 -18.98 1.98 -10.31
C VAL A 198 -18.95 0.53 -10.79
N GLY A 199 -20.06 0.04 -11.34
CA GLY A 199 -20.26 -1.36 -11.71
C GLY A 199 -21.13 -2.09 -10.70
N LYS A 200 -21.74 -3.19 -11.16
CA LYS A 200 -22.65 -4.02 -10.34
C LYS A 200 -21.92 -5.07 -9.50
N GLU A 201 -20.65 -5.31 -9.80
CA GLU A 201 -19.82 -6.22 -9.03
C GLU A 201 -19.33 -5.51 -7.77
N PRO A 202 -19.49 -6.11 -6.58
CA PRO A 202 -18.97 -5.52 -5.35
C PRO A 202 -17.46 -5.31 -5.46
N VAL A 203 -17.00 -4.12 -5.06
CA VAL A 203 -15.59 -3.80 -4.93
C VAL A 203 -15.27 -3.65 -3.45
N ASP A 204 -14.29 -4.41 -2.97
CA ASP A 204 -13.86 -4.34 -1.57
C ASP A 204 -13.43 -2.90 -1.21
N GLY A 205 -14.01 -2.38 -0.14
CA GLY A 205 -13.77 -1.02 0.32
C GLY A 205 -14.51 0.07 -0.45
N VAL A 206 -15.41 -0.27 -1.38
CA VAL A 206 -16.35 0.68 -2.01
C VAL A 206 -17.77 0.32 -1.62
N GLU A 207 -18.49 1.28 -1.07
CA GLU A 207 -19.92 1.16 -0.76
C GLU A 207 -20.65 2.28 -1.50
N VAL A 208 -21.61 1.91 -2.36
CA VAL A 208 -22.54 2.88 -2.95
C VAL A 208 -23.80 2.88 -2.10
N ARG A 209 -24.20 4.07 -1.64
CA ARG A 209 -25.45 4.25 -0.90
C ARG A 209 -26.20 5.44 -1.49
N ASP A 210 -27.39 5.16 -2.04
CA ASP A 210 -28.19 6.13 -2.76
C ASP A 210 -27.41 6.73 -3.95
N ASN A 211 -27.01 8.01 -3.85
CA ASN A 211 -26.23 8.71 -4.87
C ASN A 211 -24.81 9.04 -4.40
N ASP A 212 -24.38 8.46 -3.29
CA ASP A 212 -23.10 8.75 -2.66
C ASP A 212 -22.20 7.51 -2.63
N ILE A 213 -20.89 7.75 -2.61
CA ILE A 213 -19.88 6.69 -2.56
C ILE A 213 -19.09 6.83 -1.26
N TYR A 214 -18.97 5.74 -0.50
CA TYR A 214 -18.12 5.64 0.67
C TYR A 214 -16.91 4.76 0.36
N LEU A 215 -15.70 5.28 0.57
CA LEU A 215 -14.45 4.58 0.32
C LEU A 215 -13.78 4.25 1.66
N ASN A 216 -13.52 2.98 1.89
CA ASN A 216 -12.63 2.49 2.94
C ASN A 216 -11.24 2.27 2.33
N THR A 217 -10.38 3.27 2.45
CA THR A 217 -9.04 3.27 1.84
C THR A 217 -8.10 2.23 2.44
N THR A 218 -8.33 1.76 3.67
CA THR A 218 -7.55 0.67 4.28
C THR A 218 -7.78 -0.68 3.58
N VAL A 219 -8.90 -0.83 2.86
CA VAL A 219 -9.21 -2.05 2.09
C VAL A 219 -9.03 -1.81 0.59
N LEU A 220 -9.47 -0.66 0.09
CA LEU A 220 -9.48 -0.32 -1.33
C LEU A 220 -8.07 -0.12 -1.93
N LEU A 221 -7.15 0.47 -1.15
CA LEU A 221 -5.80 0.77 -1.61
C LEU A 221 -4.85 -0.37 -1.30
N PRO A 222 -3.82 -0.59 -2.13
CA PRO A 222 -2.90 -1.69 -1.91
C PRO A 222 -1.98 -1.41 -0.69
N PRO A 223 -1.29 -2.43 -0.15
CA PRO A 223 -0.36 -2.25 0.97
C PRO A 223 0.84 -1.34 0.63
N PRO A 224 1.48 -0.64 1.59
CA PRO A 224 1.16 -0.63 3.02
C PRO A 224 -0.14 0.12 3.27
N HIS A 225 -1.06 -0.51 4.00
CA HIS A 225 -2.33 0.14 4.28
C HIS A 225 -2.13 1.27 5.30
N ILE A 226 -2.89 2.34 5.09
CA ILE A 226 -2.94 3.49 5.98
C ILE A 226 -4.31 3.53 6.62
N ARG A 227 -4.33 3.74 7.94
CA ARG A 227 -5.54 3.88 8.75
C ARG A 227 -5.38 5.04 9.70
N GLY A 228 -6.44 5.81 9.91
CA GLY A 228 -6.43 6.93 10.85
C GLY A 228 -7.77 7.64 10.85
N GLN A 229 -7.98 8.52 11.82
CA GLN A 229 -9.13 9.42 11.78
C GLN A 229 -8.83 10.56 10.82
N ILE A 230 -9.61 10.64 9.74
CA ILE A 230 -9.55 11.75 8.78
C ILE A 230 -10.35 12.91 9.36
N SER A 231 -9.70 14.04 9.59
CA SER A 231 -10.32 15.24 10.15
C SER A 231 -10.70 16.27 9.08
N ALA A 232 -9.97 16.32 7.97
CA ALA A 232 -10.27 17.19 6.84
C ALA A 232 -9.82 16.54 5.52
N ILE A 233 -10.54 16.88 4.45
CA ILE A 233 -10.14 16.61 3.06
C ILE A 233 -10.35 17.89 2.27
N GLU A 234 -9.26 18.43 1.72
CA GLU A 234 -9.26 19.71 1.00
C GLU A 234 -8.73 19.51 -0.41
N LEU A 235 -9.42 20.09 -1.39
CA LEU A 235 -9.00 20.01 -2.79
C LEU A 235 -8.11 21.21 -3.12
N HIS A 236 -6.82 20.95 -3.28
CA HIS A 236 -5.82 21.91 -3.70
C HIS A 236 -5.21 21.44 -5.01
N ALA A 237 -5.96 21.56 -6.10
CA ALA A 237 -5.57 21.04 -7.41
C ALA A 237 -4.11 21.45 -7.75
N PRO A 238 -3.25 20.48 -8.12
CA PRO A 238 -3.59 19.13 -8.59
C PRO A 238 -3.74 18.05 -7.51
N ASP A 239 -3.69 18.38 -6.22
CA ASP A 239 -3.71 17.42 -5.12
C ASP A 239 -5.02 17.45 -4.32
N VAL A 240 -5.37 16.31 -3.76
CA VAL A 240 -6.28 16.20 -2.61
C VAL A 240 -5.41 16.08 -1.36
N VAL A 241 -5.58 17.00 -0.41
CA VAL A 241 -4.90 16.98 0.88
C VAL A 241 -5.80 16.30 1.89
N VAL A 242 -5.29 15.24 2.52
CA VAL A 242 -5.98 14.46 3.55
C VAL A 242 -5.28 14.70 4.88
N THR A 243 -6.02 15.30 5.81
CA THR A 243 -5.55 15.59 7.16
C THR A 243 -6.01 14.50 8.10
N TYR A 244 -5.07 13.94 8.84
CA TYR A 244 -5.32 12.98 9.90
C TYR A 244 -5.18 13.62 11.28
N GLY A 245 -6.10 13.29 12.19
CA GLY A 245 -6.07 13.76 13.57
C GLY A 245 -6.12 15.30 13.66
N SER A 246 -5.52 15.84 14.72
CA SER A 246 -5.40 17.29 14.92
C SER A 246 -4.01 17.76 14.52
N THR A 247 -3.96 18.66 13.54
CA THR A 247 -2.75 19.35 13.07
C THR A 247 -2.85 20.84 13.36
N SER A 248 -1.72 21.54 13.42
CA SER A 248 -1.65 23.00 13.52
C SER A 248 -0.73 23.58 12.44
N PRO A 249 -0.91 24.85 12.04
CA PRO A 249 0.01 25.51 11.10
C PRO A 249 1.46 25.58 11.60
N GLU A 250 1.68 25.55 12.91
CA GLU A 250 3.02 25.50 13.50
C GLU A 250 3.75 24.20 13.16
N ASP A 251 3.01 23.09 13.03
CA ASP A 251 3.56 21.80 12.60
C ASP A 251 4.25 21.96 11.25
N ASP A 252 3.56 22.54 10.26
CA ASP A 252 4.07 22.69 8.91
C ASP A 252 5.30 23.61 8.83
N GLN A 253 5.34 24.68 9.64
CA GLN A 253 6.49 25.57 9.72
C GLN A 253 7.72 24.90 10.33
N GLN A 254 7.53 24.12 11.39
CA GLN A 254 8.61 23.38 12.03
C GLN A 254 9.15 22.29 11.11
N LEU A 255 8.24 21.56 10.45
CA LEU A 255 8.56 20.46 9.55
C LEU A 255 9.24 20.93 8.26
N ALA A 256 8.95 22.13 7.77
CA ALA A 256 9.64 22.70 6.60
C ALA A 256 11.18 22.78 6.75
N ARG A 257 11.72 22.70 7.98
CA ARG A 257 13.16 22.70 8.26
C ARG A 257 13.77 21.30 8.37
N TRP A 258 12.95 20.26 8.35
CA TRP A 258 13.39 18.87 8.56
C TRP A 258 13.87 18.26 7.25
N HIS A 259 14.85 17.36 7.35
CA HIS A 259 15.22 16.49 6.22
C HIS A 259 14.08 15.54 5.86
N ASN A 260 14.15 14.93 4.68
CA ASN A 260 13.19 13.90 4.28
C ASN A 260 13.62 12.57 4.90
N PHE A 261 12.71 11.87 5.57
CA PHE A 261 13.04 10.62 6.27
C PHE A 261 11.81 9.75 6.57
N LEU A 262 12.08 8.48 6.88
CA LEU A 262 11.18 7.57 7.60
C LEU A 262 11.92 7.06 8.84
N ARG A 263 11.35 7.27 10.02
CA ARG A 263 11.92 6.85 11.31
C ARG A 263 10.98 5.91 12.04
N LEU A 264 11.54 4.82 12.53
CA LEU A 264 10.88 3.73 13.23
C LEU A 264 11.54 3.53 14.60
N ARG A 265 10.74 3.67 15.67
CA ARG A 265 11.24 3.69 17.06
C ARG A 265 10.41 2.76 17.96
N GLY A 266 11.08 1.96 18.78
CA GLY A 266 10.43 1.00 19.66
C GLY A 266 9.83 -0.19 18.91
N GLY A 267 9.32 -1.16 19.66
CA GLY A 267 8.70 -2.35 19.09
C GLY A 267 9.66 -3.17 18.23
N SER A 268 9.11 -4.02 17.36
CA SER A 268 9.93 -4.89 16.52
C SER A 268 9.69 -4.66 15.04
N VAL A 269 10.78 -4.51 14.27
CA VAL A 269 10.75 -4.39 12.81
C VAL A 269 11.80 -5.29 12.17
N ARG A 270 11.45 -5.86 11.02
CA ARG A 270 12.37 -6.58 10.15
C ARG A 270 12.68 -5.77 8.90
N LEU A 271 13.94 -5.83 8.50
CA LEU A 271 14.47 -5.23 7.27
C LEU A 271 15.53 -6.16 6.69
N GLY A 272 15.25 -6.77 5.54
CA GLY A 272 16.09 -7.82 4.96
C GLY A 272 16.24 -8.98 5.94
N LYS A 273 17.50 -9.26 6.31
CA LYS A 273 17.83 -10.30 7.30
C LYS A 273 17.95 -9.77 8.73
N LEU A 274 17.81 -8.46 8.93
CA LEU A 274 17.91 -7.83 10.25
C LEU A 274 16.54 -7.81 10.92
N THR A 275 16.48 -8.23 12.17
CA THR A 275 15.31 -8.02 13.03
C THR A 275 15.77 -7.22 14.24
N MET A 276 15.07 -6.11 14.51
CA MET A 276 15.29 -5.28 15.69
C MET A 276 14.13 -5.53 16.65
N ASP A 277 14.40 -5.97 17.88
CA ASP A 277 13.37 -6.21 18.91
C ASP A 277 13.01 -4.95 19.72
N ASP A 278 13.79 -3.87 19.54
CA ASP A 278 13.53 -2.50 19.98
C ASP A 278 14.03 -1.56 18.85
N ALA A 279 13.16 -1.27 17.89
CA ALA A 279 13.57 -0.61 16.66
C ALA A 279 14.18 0.78 16.95
N ASP A 280 15.33 1.07 16.36
CA ASP A 280 15.85 2.42 16.21
C ASP A 280 16.42 2.54 14.80
N LEU A 281 15.51 2.66 13.82
CA LEU A 281 15.83 2.69 12.41
C LEU A 281 15.40 4.01 11.80
N THR A 282 16.30 4.67 11.07
CA THR A 282 15.97 5.85 10.28
C THR A 282 16.45 5.65 8.84
N LEU A 283 15.53 5.66 7.90
CA LEU A 283 15.82 5.80 6.48
C LEU A 283 15.85 7.29 6.15
N VAL A 284 16.96 7.78 5.64
CA VAL A 284 17.23 9.20 5.39
C VAL A 284 17.43 9.38 3.89
N ASP A 285 16.77 10.38 3.32
CA ASP A 285 16.99 10.78 1.94
C ASP A 285 18.40 11.37 1.75
N ALA A 286 19.14 10.81 0.80
CA ALA A 286 20.45 11.26 0.39
C ALA A 286 20.47 11.80 -1.05
N SER A 287 19.32 11.90 -1.72
CA SER A 287 19.26 12.39 -3.11
C SER A 287 19.32 13.92 -3.19
N GLY A 288 18.81 14.63 -2.19
CA GLY A 288 18.62 16.08 -2.23
C GLY A 288 17.39 16.51 -3.02
N ASP A 289 16.53 15.57 -3.39
CA ASP A 289 15.26 15.86 -4.06
C ASP A 289 14.24 16.46 -3.08
N ARG A 290 13.16 17.01 -3.64
CA ARG A 290 12.06 17.56 -2.83
C ARG A 290 11.36 16.50 -1.99
N TRP A 291 11.26 15.28 -2.51
CA TRP A 291 10.58 14.15 -1.88
C TRP A 291 11.56 12.99 -1.76
N PHE A 292 11.59 12.37 -0.58
CA PHE A 292 12.25 11.09 -0.40
C PHE A 292 11.45 10.02 -1.13
N ASP A 293 12.00 9.55 -2.22
CA ASP A 293 11.38 8.54 -3.05
C ASP A 293 11.60 7.12 -2.47
N LEU A 294 10.64 6.62 -1.69
CA LEU A 294 10.69 5.29 -1.09
C LEU A 294 9.69 4.33 -1.75
N ASP A 295 10.22 3.45 -2.60
CA ASP A 295 9.47 2.33 -3.17
C ASP A 295 9.67 1.10 -2.29
N LEU A 296 8.72 0.78 -1.41
CA LEU A 296 8.85 -0.36 -0.50
C LEU A 296 8.90 -1.73 -1.22
N ALA A 297 8.44 -1.81 -2.46
CA ALA A 297 8.54 -3.07 -3.22
C ALA A 297 9.96 -3.29 -3.75
N ASN A 298 10.71 -2.21 -4.00
CA ASN A 298 12.02 -2.23 -4.65
C ASN A 298 13.10 -1.48 -3.84
N TYR A 299 12.87 -1.19 -2.56
CA TYR A 299 13.76 -0.34 -1.76
C TYR A 299 15.16 -0.94 -1.61
N ASN A 300 15.29 -2.26 -1.72
CA ASN A 300 16.59 -2.92 -1.69
C ASN A 300 17.52 -2.39 -2.80
N ASP A 301 16.99 -2.10 -3.99
CA ASP A 301 17.76 -1.52 -5.10
C ASP A 301 18.29 -0.13 -4.78
N GLN A 302 17.62 0.61 -3.90
CA GLN A 302 18.09 1.89 -3.37
C GLN A 302 19.09 1.68 -2.23
N LEU A 303 18.81 0.74 -1.32
CA LEU A 303 19.67 0.47 -0.16
C LEU A 303 21.07 0.02 -0.55
N VAL A 304 21.21 -0.86 -1.54
CA VAL A 304 22.53 -1.32 -2.01
C VAL A 304 23.35 -0.19 -2.63
N ARG A 305 22.71 0.94 -2.96
CA ARG A 305 23.35 2.16 -3.50
C ARG A 305 23.69 3.17 -2.42
N GLY A 306 23.10 3.02 -1.24
CA GLY A 306 23.29 3.89 -0.10
C GLY A 306 24.45 3.47 0.80
N PHE A 307 24.48 4.06 1.99
CA PHE A 307 25.34 3.62 3.08
C PHE A 307 24.56 3.61 4.39
N SER A 308 25.03 2.81 5.34
CA SER A 308 24.45 2.73 6.67
C SER A 308 25.45 3.13 7.75
N ARG A 309 24.97 3.78 8.80
CA ARG A 309 25.74 4.14 9.99
C ARG A 309 25.03 3.61 11.23
N MET A 310 25.77 2.99 12.13
CA MET A 310 25.25 2.69 13.47
C MET A 310 25.33 3.94 14.35
N THR A 311 24.29 4.18 15.14
CA THR A 311 24.30 5.24 16.17
C THR A 311 25.03 4.73 17.43
N PRO A 312 25.53 5.62 18.31
CA PRO A 312 26.09 5.21 19.61
C PRO A 312 25.12 4.38 20.46
N ASP A 313 23.82 4.62 20.30
CA ASP A 313 22.74 3.89 20.99
C ASP A 313 22.34 2.59 20.29
N ARG A 314 23.18 2.10 19.34
CA ARG A 314 22.99 0.85 18.58
C ARG A 314 21.79 0.87 17.63
N GLY A 315 21.28 2.05 17.31
CA GLY A 315 20.37 2.27 16.20
C GLY A 315 21.07 2.22 14.84
N LEU A 316 20.28 2.33 13.79
CA LEU A 316 20.72 2.24 12.41
C LEU A 316 20.14 3.39 11.58
N GLU A 317 21.02 4.15 10.96
CA GLU A 317 20.67 5.16 9.97
C GLU A 317 21.08 4.65 8.60
N MET A 318 20.16 4.69 7.63
CA MET A 318 20.41 4.29 6.25
C MET A 318 20.17 5.48 5.35
N PHE A 319 21.21 5.90 4.63
CA PHE A 319 21.18 7.04 3.72
C PHE A 319 20.92 6.51 2.31
N MET A 320 19.76 6.83 1.76
CA MET A 320 19.23 6.22 0.54
C MET A 320 19.27 7.23 -0.61
N PRO A 321 19.94 6.92 -1.73
CA PRO A 321 19.85 7.76 -2.92
C PRO A 321 18.50 7.57 -3.60
N GLY A 322 18.14 8.52 -4.47
CA GLY A 322 16.94 8.41 -5.29
C GLY A 322 17.01 7.23 -6.27
N VAL A 323 15.84 6.78 -6.72
CA VAL A 323 15.73 5.66 -7.67
C VAL A 323 16.48 5.97 -8.97
N GLY A 324 17.30 5.01 -9.42
CA GLY A 324 18.01 5.10 -10.70
C GLY A 324 19.43 5.68 -10.66
N ARG A 325 19.95 6.12 -9.50
CA ARG A 325 21.39 6.49 -9.37
C ARG A 325 22.30 5.27 -9.54
N ALA A 326 23.56 5.45 -9.94
CA ALA A 326 24.49 4.33 -10.13
C ALA A 326 24.86 3.62 -8.80
N LEU A 327 25.16 2.32 -8.87
CA LEU A 327 25.68 1.57 -7.73
C LEU A 327 27.09 2.06 -7.38
N PRO A 328 27.39 2.32 -6.09
CA PRO A 328 28.78 2.32 -5.65
C PRO A 328 29.38 0.93 -5.90
N PRO A 329 30.69 0.85 -6.17
CA PRO A 329 31.31 -0.41 -6.56
C PRO A 329 31.36 -1.43 -5.41
N GLY A 330 30.80 -2.62 -5.68
CA GLY A 330 31.27 -3.93 -5.21
C GLY A 330 30.97 -4.35 -3.76
N SER A 331 30.62 -5.63 -3.59
CA SER A 331 30.71 -6.33 -2.31
C SER A 331 32.18 -6.53 -1.93
N ILE A 332 32.51 -6.48 -0.63
CA ILE A 332 33.87 -6.77 -0.17
C ILE A 332 34.17 -8.26 -0.39
N SER A 333 35.15 -8.56 -1.26
CA SER A 333 35.56 -9.95 -1.54
C SER A 333 36.43 -10.52 -0.41
N LEU A 334 36.47 -11.85 -0.29
CA LEU A 334 37.41 -12.51 0.64
C LEU A 334 38.88 -12.15 0.33
N ASP A 335 39.22 -11.91 -0.93
CA ASP A 335 40.58 -11.52 -1.32
C ASP A 335 40.92 -10.08 -0.95
N THR A 336 39.92 -9.20 -0.84
CA THR A 336 40.07 -7.86 -0.26
C THR A 336 40.28 -7.96 1.24
N LEU A 337 39.55 -8.84 1.92
CA LEU A 337 39.69 -9.04 3.37
C LEU A 337 41.02 -9.70 3.77
N ARG A 338 41.57 -10.55 2.90
CA ARG A 338 42.86 -11.24 3.12
C ARG A 338 44.07 -10.33 2.91
N ASP A 339 43.90 -9.21 2.21
CA ASP A 339 44.99 -8.29 1.86
C ASP A 339 44.69 -6.87 2.34
N LYS A 340 45.25 -6.52 3.50
CA LYS A 340 45.10 -5.20 4.13
C LYS A 340 45.62 -4.03 3.28
N THR A 341 46.37 -4.30 2.23
CA THR A 341 46.88 -3.25 1.33
C THR A 341 45.87 -2.88 0.24
N LYS A 342 44.85 -3.74 0.01
CA LYS A 342 43.75 -3.43 -0.90
C LYS A 342 42.82 -2.39 -0.26
N PRO A 343 42.40 -1.37 -1.01
CA PRO A 343 41.48 -0.36 -0.49
C PRO A 343 40.11 -0.99 -0.24
N LEU A 344 39.50 -0.59 0.88
CA LEU A 344 38.08 -0.88 1.14
C LEU A 344 37.20 0.06 0.28
N PRO A 345 35.98 -0.37 -0.09
CA PRO A 345 35.02 0.51 -0.75
C PRO A 345 34.79 1.78 0.07
N ASN A 346 34.92 2.95 -0.55
CA ASN A 346 34.70 4.24 0.10
C ASN A 346 33.24 4.68 -0.08
N PRO A 347 32.43 4.79 1.00
CA PRO A 347 31.05 5.24 0.89
C PRO A 347 30.91 6.73 0.50
N ALA A 348 31.97 7.55 0.68
CA ALA A 348 31.92 8.99 0.41
C ALA A 348 31.93 9.37 -1.09
N GLY A 349 32.06 8.39 -2.00
CA GLY A 349 31.97 8.61 -3.45
C GLY A 349 30.54 8.71 -4.00
N VAL A 350 29.53 8.42 -3.17
CA VAL A 350 28.12 8.53 -3.52
C VAL A 350 27.64 9.93 -3.13
N ARG A 351 27.71 10.89 -4.04
CA ARG A 351 27.04 12.20 -3.91
C ARG A 351 25.90 12.31 -4.89
#